data_AF-A0A4Y2ATN3-F1
#
_entry.id   AF-A0A4Y2ATN3-F1
#
_cell.length_a   1.000
_cell.length_b   1.000
_cell.length_c   1.000
_cell.angle_alpha   90.00
_cell.angle_beta   90.00
_cell.angle_gamma   90.00
#
_symmetry.space_group_name_H-M   'P 1'
#
loop_
_entity.id
_entity.type
_entity.pdbx_description
1 polymer ?
#
loop_
_entity_poly.entity_id
_entity_poly.type
_entity_poly.pdbx_seq_one_letter_code
_entity_poly.pdbx_strand_id
1 'polypeptide(L)'
;MNDKTNAKPDESGIVMQATNSVIIIPFDPNNSMNVNSWLKYFNDKCQEHNLDDTWKLNNITAYLKNNALTEYVNSYDTIKTWEEFISFLTERYISPNLVNLSDFTSK
;
A
#
# COMPACT_ATOMS: atom_id res chain seq x y z
N MET A 1 10.80 17.53 -45.59
CA MET A 1 11.00 18.14 -44.26
C MET A 1 9.75 17.80 -43.48
N ASN A 2 9.83 16.74 -42.68
CA ASN A 2 8.68 16.10 -42.05
C ASN A 2 9.03 15.96 -40.57
N ASP A 3 9.16 17.11 -39.92
CA ASP A 3 9.23 17.20 -38.47
C ASP A 3 7.82 16.95 -37.95
N LYS A 4 7.63 15.88 -37.18
CA LYS A 4 6.46 15.70 -36.31
C LYS A 4 6.77 14.71 -35.20
N THR A 5 7.40 15.28 -34.18
CA THR A 5 7.03 15.18 -32.77
C THR A 5 7.09 13.80 -32.12
N ASN A 6 8.27 13.48 -31.60
CA ASN A 6 8.42 12.60 -30.44
C ASN A 6 7.73 13.24 -29.23
N ALA A 7 6.45 12.93 -29.01
CA ALA A 7 5.84 13.18 -27.73
C ALA A 7 6.44 12.17 -26.72
N LYS A 8 7.19 12.68 -25.73
CA LYS A 8 7.56 11.89 -24.55
C LYS A 8 6.27 11.43 -23.85
N PRO A 9 6.25 10.25 -23.21
CA PRO A 9 5.16 9.90 -22.30
C PRO A 9 5.12 10.94 -21.19
N ASP A 10 3.93 11.48 -20.95
CA ASP A 10 3.69 12.45 -19.89
C ASP A 10 3.97 11.78 -18.54
N GLU A 11 5.00 12.25 -17.82
CA GLU A 11 5.28 11.92 -16.40
C GLU A 11 4.29 12.65 -15.46
N SER A 12 3.03 12.75 -15.89
CA SER A 12 1.93 13.22 -15.06
C SER A 12 1.47 12.07 -14.17
N GLY A 13 2.08 12.04 -12.98
CA GLY A 13 1.75 11.29 -11.78
C GLY A 13 0.64 10.26 -11.88
N ILE A 14 1.03 9.01 -11.62
CA ILE A 14 0.17 7.87 -11.28
C ILE A 14 -0.83 8.31 -10.19
N VAL A 15 -1.95 8.86 -10.60
CA VAL A 15 -3.14 9.00 -9.77
C VAL A 15 -4.30 8.61 -10.68
N MET A 16 -4.41 7.31 -10.94
CA MET A 16 -5.71 6.74 -11.28
C MET A 16 -6.61 6.98 -10.06
N GLN A 17 -7.34 8.10 -10.08
CA GLN A 17 -8.51 8.25 -9.22
C GLN A 17 -9.53 7.24 -9.72
N ALA A 18 -9.63 6.09 -9.04
CA ALA A 18 -10.68 5.13 -9.30
C ALA A 18 -12.03 5.80 -8.99
N THR A 19 -12.74 6.19 -10.04
CA THR A 19 -14.09 6.78 -9.98
C THR A 19 -15.16 5.83 -9.44
N ASN A 20 -14.77 4.62 -8.99
CA ASN A 20 -15.60 3.62 -8.31
C ASN A 20 -15.00 3.20 -6.95
N SER A 21 -14.40 4.13 -6.21
CA SER A 21 -13.72 3.81 -4.95
C SER A 21 -14.75 3.26 -3.94
N VAL A 22 -14.64 1.97 -3.61
CA VAL A 22 -15.35 1.42 -2.45
C VAL A 22 -14.98 2.28 -1.24
N ILE A 23 -15.99 2.73 -0.49
CA ILE A 23 -15.78 3.57 0.67
C ILE A 23 -15.22 2.70 1.79
N ILE A 24 -13.90 2.66 1.89
CA ILE A 24 -13.15 1.94 2.90
C ILE A 24 -12.37 2.96 3.71
N ILE A 25 -12.45 2.86 5.04
CA ILE A 25 -11.64 3.68 5.95
C ILE A 25 -10.16 3.32 5.72
N PRO A 26 -9.29 4.28 5.35
CA PRO A 26 -7.87 4.00 5.15
C PRO A 26 -7.17 3.53 6.41
N PHE A 27 -6.18 2.66 6.25
CA PHE A 27 -5.28 2.27 7.33
C PHE A 27 -4.44 3.46 7.76
N ASP A 28 -4.49 3.78 9.05
CA ASP A 28 -3.67 4.83 9.64
C ASP A 28 -2.98 4.31 10.91
N PRO A 29 -1.67 4.01 10.84
CA PRO A 29 -0.94 3.51 12.00
C PRO A 29 -0.85 4.56 13.13
N ASN A 30 -0.97 5.86 12.82
CA ASN A 30 -0.91 6.91 13.84
C ASN A 30 -2.15 6.98 14.73
N ASN A 31 -3.25 6.35 14.32
CA ASN A 31 -4.50 6.30 15.08
C ASN A 31 -4.68 5.00 15.87
N SER A 32 -3.59 4.26 16.12
CA SER A 32 -3.62 2.96 16.82
C SER A 32 -4.56 1.93 16.19
N MET A 33 -4.77 2.03 14.88
CA MET A 33 -5.64 1.11 14.15
C MET A 33 -5.02 -0.30 14.15
N ASN A 34 -5.78 -1.30 14.57
CA ASN A 34 -5.30 -2.67 14.58
C ASN A 34 -5.21 -3.23 13.15
N VAL A 35 -4.00 -3.67 12.76
CA VAL A 35 -3.70 -4.17 11.41
C VAL A 35 -4.58 -5.35 11.02
N ASN A 36 -4.73 -6.36 11.88
CA ASN A 36 -5.52 -7.56 11.58
C ASN A 36 -7.00 -7.21 11.41
N SER A 37 -7.55 -6.36 12.28
CA SER A 37 -8.93 -5.89 12.16
C SER A 37 -9.14 -5.09 10.87
N TRP A 38 -8.19 -4.23 10.52
CA TRP A 38 -8.29 -3.45 9.29
C TRP A 38 -8.17 -4.32 8.03
N LEU A 39 -7.21 -5.26 7.97
CA LEU A 39 -7.07 -6.20 6.86
C LEU A 39 -8.32 -7.06 6.69
N LYS A 40 -8.90 -7.55 7.79
CA LYS A 40 -10.17 -8.28 7.74
C LYS A 40 -11.28 -7.40 7.15
N TYR A 41 -11.45 -6.19 7.69
CA TYR A 41 -12.47 -5.24 7.22
C TYR A 41 -12.30 -4.87 5.73
N PHE A 42 -11.06 -4.60 5.30
CA PHE A 42 -10.74 -4.30 3.91
C PHE A 42 -11.09 -5.47 2.99
N ASN A 43 -10.72 -6.70 3.36
CA ASN A 43 -11.04 -7.89 2.59
C ASN A 43 -12.55 -8.16 2.53
N ASP A 44 -13.27 -8.02 3.65
CA ASP A 44 -14.73 -8.16 3.71
C ASP A 44 -15.39 -7.15 2.74
N LYS A 45 -14.95 -5.89 2.75
CA LYS A 45 -15.45 -4.85 1.82
C LYS A 45 -15.11 -5.14 0.37
N CYS A 46 -13.92 -5.63 0.07
CA CYS A 46 -13.57 -6.03 -1.29
C CYS A 46 -14.45 -7.19 -1.76
N GLN A 47 -14.70 -8.18 -0.90
CA GLN A 47 -15.55 -9.33 -1.21
C GLN A 47 -17.01 -8.92 -1.44
N GLU A 48 -17.57 -8.00 -0.65
CA GLU A 48 -18.92 -7.44 -0.87
C GLU A 48 -19.10 -6.85 -2.28
N HIS A 49 -18.01 -6.36 -2.87
CA HIS A 49 -17.98 -5.75 -4.20
C HIS A 49 -17.37 -6.65 -5.28
N ASN A 50 -17.11 -7.94 -4.99
CA ASN A 50 -16.45 -8.89 -5.89
C ASN A 50 -15.09 -8.40 -6.43
N LEU A 51 -14.31 -7.72 -5.59
CA LEU A 51 -13.00 -7.17 -5.93
C LEU A 51 -11.90 -8.17 -5.59
N ASP A 52 -11.12 -8.53 -6.61
CA ASP A 52 -10.04 -9.51 -6.52
C ASP A 52 -8.73 -8.89 -6.00
N ASP A 53 -7.73 -9.74 -5.77
CA ASP A 53 -6.44 -9.31 -5.24
C ASP A 53 -5.69 -8.36 -6.19
N THR A 54 -5.90 -8.49 -7.50
CA THR A 54 -5.35 -7.56 -8.50
C THR A 54 -5.90 -6.15 -8.28
N TRP A 55 -7.22 -6.04 -8.10
CA TRP A 55 -7.86 -4.77 -7.78
C TRP A 55 -7.34 -4.20 -6.45
N LYS A 56 -7.23 -5.04 -5.42
CA LYS A 56 -6.75 -4.62 -4.09
C LYS A 56 -5.37 -3.97 -4.20
N LEU A 57 -4.41 -4.65 -4.83
CA LEU A 57 -3.04 -4.14 -5.01
C LEU A 57 -3.00 -2.86 -5.83
N ASN A 58 -3.74 -2.79 -6.94
CA ASN A 58 -3.75 -1.61 -7.81
C ASN A 58 -4.30 -0.35 -7.13
N ASN A 59 -5.12 -0.51 -6.09
CA ASN A 59 -5.80 0.61 -5.41
C ASN A 59 -5.31 0.84 -3.98
N ILE A 60 -4.43 0.00 -3.44
CA ILE A 60 -4.08 0.00 -2.01
C ILE A 60 -3.50 1.33 -1.52
N THR A 61 -2.81 2.08 -2.39
CA THR A 61 -2.25 3.40 -2.08
C THR A 61 -3.32 4.41 -1.68
N ALA A 62 -4.55 4.28 -2.18
CA ALA A 62 -5.68 5.13 -1.77
C ALA A 62 -6.18 4.81 -0.34
N TYR A 63 -5.82 3.65 0.19
CA TYR A 63 -6.30 3.12 1.46
C TYR A 63 -5.19 3.01 2.52
N LEU A 64 -4.03 3.61 2.28
CA LEU A 64 -2.94 3.72 3.25
C LEU A 64 -2.68 5.18 3.60
N LYS A 65 -2.30 5.45 4.85
CA LYS A 65 -1.91 6.78 5.32
C LYS A 65 -0.53 6.79 5.95
N ASN A 66 0.08 7.99 5.98
CA ASN A 66 1.29 8.28 6.73
C ASN A 66 2.42 7.29 6.39
N ASN A 67 3.12 6.78 7.42
CA ASN A 67 4.25 5.88 7.23
C ASN A 67 3.87 4.63 6.45
N ALA A 68 2.65 4.08 6.62
CA ALA A 68 2.24 2.89 5.88
C ALA A 68 2.21 3.12 4.37
N LEU A 69 1.78 4.31 3.92
CA LEU A 69 1.80 4.67 2.51
C LEU A 69 3.23 4.85 1.99
N THR A 70 4.04 5.67 2.68
CA THR A 70 5.44 5.92 2.29
C THR A 70 6.23 4.63 2.18
N GLU A 71 6.06 3.77 3.17
CA GLU A 71 6.72 2.48 3.27
C GLU A 71 6.29 1.51 2.18
N TYR A 72 5.00 1.45 1.85
CA TYR A 72 4.51 0.62 0.77
C TYR A 72 5.03 1.08 -0.59
N VAL A 73 5.04 2.40 -0.84
CA VAL A 73 5.58 2.97 -2.07
C VAL A 73 7.06 2.62 -2.24
N ASN A 74 7.85 2.66 -1.17
CA ASN A 74 9.26 2.26 -1.20
C ASN A 74 9.48 0.76 -1.43
N SER A 75 8.45 -0.07 -1.25
CA SER A 75 8.48 -1.52 -1.44
C SER A 75 7.63 -1.99 -2.64
N TYR A 76 7.10 -1.06 -3.45
CA TYR A 76 6.18 -1.35 -4.55
C TYR A 76 6.77 -2.30 -5.61
N ASP A 77 8.07 -2.17 -5.89
CA ASP A 77 8.77 -3.06 -6.81
C ASP A 77 8.98 -4.47 -6.27
N THR A 78 8.87 -4.66 -4.95
CA THR A 78 9.07 -5.96 -4.28
C THR A 78 7.76 -6.68 -3.98
N ILE A 79 6.69 -5.95 -3.65
CA ILE A 79 5.39 -6.53 -3.28
C ILE A 79 4.56 -6.75 -4.55
N LYS A 80 4.34 -8.01 -4.93
CA LYS A 80 3.64 -8.38 -6.17
C LYS A 80 2.31 -9.08 -5.94
N THR A 81 2.09 -9.61 -4.73
CA THR A 81 0.89 -10.34 -4.36
C THR A 81 0.22 -9.73 -3.13
N TRP A 82 -1.08 -10.00 -2.98
CA TRP A 82 -1.83 -9.54 -1.80
C TRP A 82 -1.34 -10.20 -0.52
N GLU A 83 -0.86 -11.44 -0.60
CA GLU A 83 -0.23 -12.16 0.51
C GLU A 83 1.07 -11.47 0.96
N GLU A 84 1.95 -11.09 0.02
CA GLU A 84 3.16 -10.31 0.35
C GLU A 84 2.83 -8.95 0.97
N PHE A 85 1.76 -8.30 0.53
CA PHE A 85 1.29 -7.07 1.14
C PHE A 85 0.82 -7.27 2.59
N ILE A 86 0.07 -8.35 2.86
CA ILE A 86 -0.35 -8.72 4.22
C ILE A 86 0.88 -8.97 5.10
N SER A 87 1.84 -9.77 4.62
CA SER A 87 3.10 -10.02 5.33
C SER A 87 3.84 -8.72 5.62
N PHE A 88 3.98 -7.85 4.63
CA PHE A 88 4.60 -6.54 4.77
C PHE A 88 3.95 -5.70 5.89
N LEU A 89 2.62 -5.58 5.93
CA LEU A 89 1.94 -4.81 6.97
C LEU A 89 2.07 -5.45 8.36
N THR A 90 1.95 -6.77 8.45
CA THR A 90 2.03 -7.47 9.74
C THR A 90 3.44 -7.43 10.32
N GLU A 91 4.47 -7.61 9.51
CA GLU A 91 5.88 -7.47 9.89
C GLU A 91 6.23 -6.04 10.32
N ARG A 92 5.64 -5.01 9.70
CA ARG A 92 5.93 -3.62 10.07
C ARG A 92 5.21 -3.16 11.33
N TYR A 93 3.94 -3.57 11.51
CA TYR A 93 3.04 -2.92 12.46
C TYR A 93 2.49 -3.84 13.57
N ILE A 94 2.69 -5.17 13.50
CA ILE A 94 2.34 -6.11 14.58
C ILE A 94 3.59 -6.71 15.20
N SER A 95 4.49 -7.16 14.35
CA SER A 95 5.76 -7.74 14.75
C SER A 95 6.87 -6.92 14.14
N PRO A 96 6.95 -5.58 14.42
CA PRO A 96 8.12 -4.82 14.03
C PRO A 96 9.28 -5.65 14.52
N ASN A 97 10.07 -6.18 13.58
CA ASN A 97 11.19 -7.04 13.88
C ASN A 97 11.82 -6.48 15.15
N LEU A 98 12.07 -7.34 16.15
CA LEU A 98 12.90 -7.01 17.30
C LEU A 98 14.25 -6.58 16.70
N VAL A 99 14.34 -5.34 16.22
CA VAL A 99 15.58 -4.68 15.85
C VAL A 99 16.25 -4.63 17.18
N ASN A 100 17.19 -5.56 17.33
CA ASN A 100 17.89 -5.79 18.55
C ASN A 100 18.58 -4.47 18.86
N LEU A 101 18.02 -3.70 19.80
CA LEU A 101 18.56 -2.40 20.22
C LEU A 101 20.00 -2.54 20.75
N SER A 102 20.51 -3.77 20.90
CA SER A 102 21.91 -4.07 21.18
C SER A 102 22.88 -3.68 20.05
N ASP A 103 22.44 -3.46 18.82
CA ASP A 103 23.31 -2.93 17.74
C ASP A 103 23.59 -1.42 17.87
N PHE A 104 22.87 -0.70 18.74
CA PHE A 104 23.14 0.72 19.04
C PHE A 104 24.10 0.95 20.22
N THR A 105 24.63 -0.11 20.84
CA THR A 105 25.67 0.00 21.88
C THR A 105 27.04 -0.48 21.37
N SER A 106 27.63 0.26 20.45
CA SER A 106 29.08 0.33 20.16
C SER A 106 29.28 1.51 19.21
N LYS A 107 29.96 2.61 19.55
CA LYS A 107 31.14 2.85 20.39
C LYS A 107 31.03 4.21 21.06
#